data_AF-T0QVY5-F1
#
_entry.id   AF-T0QVY5-F1
#
_cell.length_a   1.000
_cell.length_b   1.000
_cell.length_c   1.000
_cell.angle_alpha   90.00
_cell.angle_beta   90.00
_cell.angle_gamma   90.00
#
_symmetry.space_group_name_H-M   'P 1'
#
loop_
_entity.id
_entity.type
_entity.pdbx_description
1 polymer ?
#
loop_
_entity_poly.entity_id
_entity_poly.type
_entity_poly.pdbx_seq_one_letter_code
_entity_poly.pdbx_strand_id
1 'polypeptide(L)'
;MAAKKPFLSLGYFVNRSQVLKQYRLYLREIAPLAPPARNDLRKTIRAKFEEPIDVTDERLVKQAIAYGNSQLQHVRELVNSVGPVKPHVDASAKATWVDTPSANSSDDDDGAMEDVRGRVGTKWPWQRS
;
A
#
# COMPACT_ATOMS: atom_id res chain seq x y z
N MET A 1 -13.71 13.82 34.05
CA MET A 1 -12.33 14.19 33.67
C MET A 1 -12.06 13.65 32.27
N ALA A 2 -11.77 14.50 31.29
CA ALA A 2 -11.44 14.03 29.94
C ALA A 2 -10.08 13.33 29.97
N ALA A 3 -10.05 12.05 29.57
CA ALA A 3 -8.81 11.30 29.46
C ALA A 3 -7.86 11.99 28.47
N LYS A 4 -6.66 12.35 28.92
CA LYS A 4 -5.62 12.91 28.04
C LYS A 4 -5.26 11.84 27.01
N LYS A 5 -5.43 12.15 25.72
CA LYS A 5 -5.04 11.24 24.62
C LYS A 5 -3.54 10.96 24.74
N PRO A 6 -3.10 9.69 24.82
CA PRO A 6 -1.68 9.38 24.88
C PRO A 6 -1.02 9.83 23.57
N PHE A 7 0.09 10.56 23.68
CA PHE A 7 0.89 10.92 22.51
C PHE A 7 1.49 9.64 21.90
N LEU A 8 1.31 9.47 20.60
CA LEU A 8 1.91 8.36 19.86
C LEU A 8 3.42 8.59 19.72
N SER A 9 4.21 7.53 19.76
CA SER A 9 5.66 7.61 19.66
C SER A 9 6.12 7.97 18.23
N LEU A 10 7.32 8.54 18.08
CA LEU A 10 7.91 8.75 16.76
C LEU A 10 8.04 7.44 15.97
N GLY A 11 8.44 6.35 16.64
CA GLY A 11 8.55 5.02 16.04
C GLY A 11 7.23 4.55 15.42
N TYR A 12 6.10 4.83 16.08
CA TYR A 12 4.78 4.55 15.54
C TYR A 12 4.53 5.28 14.21
N PHE A 13 4.83 6.59 14.14
CA PHE A 13 4.63 7.36 12.90
C PHE A 13 5.54 6.88 11.76
N VAL A 14 6.80 6.59 12.08
CA VAL A 14 7.77 6.05 11.11
C VAL A 14 7.28 4.71 10.57
N ASN A 15 6.94 3.77 11.45
CA ASN A 15 6.45 2.44 11.05
C ASN A 15 5.17 2.55 10.22
N ARG A 16 4.22 3.41 10.62
CA ARG A 16 2.99 3.67 9.86
C ARG A 16 3.29 4.17 8.45
N SER A 17 4.23 5.12 8.31
CA SER A 17 4.62 5.64 7.00
C SER A 17 5.22 4.54 6.10
N GLN A 18 6.00 3.63 6.68
CA GLN A 18 6.61 2.50 5.98
C GLN A 18 5.57 1.48 5.54
N VAL A 19 4.64 1.08 6.41
CA VAL A 19 3.54 0.17 6.06
C VAL A 19 2.69 0.75 4.93
N LEU A 20 2.30 2.02 5.03
CA LEU A 20 1.51 2.67 3.98
C LEU A 20 2.27 2.81 2.67
N LYS A 21 3.60 3.05 2.72
CA LYS A 21 4.44 3.04 1.52
C LYS A 21 4.46 1.65 0.90
N GLN A 22 4.69 0.62 1.69
CA GLN A 22 4.75 -0.76 1.25
C GLN A 22 3.44 -1.21 0.62
N TYR A 23 2.29 -0.95 1.26
CA TYR A 23 0.97 -1.23 0.72
C TYR A 23 0.76 -0.61 -0.67
N ARG A 24 1.11 0.68 -0.83
CA ARG A 24 1.01 1.37 -2.13
C ARG A 24 1.95 0.77 -3.19
N LEU A 25 3.12 0.28 -2.79
CA LEU A 25 4.03 -0.40 -3.73
C LEU A 25 3.40 -1.69 -4.24
N TYR A 26 2.84 -2.54 -3.37
CA TYR A 26 2.12 -3.74 -3.78
C TYR A 26 1.04 -3.45 -4.83
N LEU A 27 0.22 -2.42 -4.60
CA LEU A 27 -0.84 -2.04 -5.54
C LEU A 27 -0.31 -1.55 -6.89
N ARG A 28 0.86 -0.88 -6.90
CA ARG A 28 1.53 -0.45 -8.13
C ARG A 28 2.13 -1.62 -8.89
N GLU A 29 2.73 -2.60 -8.19
CA GLU A 29 3.30 -3.79 -8.84
C GLU A 29 2.24 -4.62 -9.55
N ILE A 30 1.03 -4.75 -8.99
CA ILE A 30 -0.06 -5.51 -9.65
C ILE A 30 -0.82 -4.72 -10.72
N ALA A 31 -0.54 -3.43 -10.89
CA ALA A 31 -1.24 -2.56 -11.84
C ALA A 31 -1.23 -3.08 -13.30
N PRO A 32 -0.14 -3.69 -13.83
CA PRO A 32 -0.08 -4.22 -15.19
C PRO A 32 -0.97 -5.44 -15.46
N LEU A 33 -1.47 -6.11 -14.42
CA LEU A 33 -2.31 -7.30 -14.57
C LEU A 33 -3.68 -6.97 -15.15
N ALA A 34 -4.32 -7.97 -15.76
CA ALA A 34 -5.69 -7.87 -16.25
C ALA A 34 -6.66 -7.53 -15.10
N PRO A 35 -7.71 -6.72 -15.35
CA PRO A 35 -8.65 -6.27 -14.32
C PRO A 35 -9.19 -7.36 -13.37
N PRO A 36 -9.63 -8.56 -13.83
CA PRO A 36 -10.14 -9.58 -12.91
C PRO A 36 -9.07 -10.06 -11.93
N ALA A 37 -7.89 -10.47 -12.43
CA ALA A 37 -6.78 -10.93 -11.59
C ALA A 37 -6.25 -9.82 -10.65
N ARG A 38 -6.18 -8.58 -11.16
CA ARG A 38 -5.76 -7.41 -10.37
C ARG A 38 -6.73 -7.14 -9.22
N ASN A 39 -8.04 -7.23 -9.46
CA ASN A 39 -9.06 -6.99 -8.44
C ASN A 39 -9.02 -8.05 -7.33
N ASP A 40 -8.80 -9.32 -7.68
CA ASP A 40 -8.66 -10.40 -6.71
C ASP A 40 -7.40 -10.21 -5.86
N LEU A 41 -6.26 -9.94 -6.49
CA LEU A 41 -5.01 -9.67 -5.77
C LEU A 41 -5.10 -8.43 -4.88
N ARG A 42 -5.79 -7.37 -5.33
CA ARG A 42 -6.02 -6.17 -4.50
C ARG A 42 -6.76 -6.51 -3.21
N LYS A 43 -7.81 -7.35 -3.28
CA LYS A 43 -8.55 -7.81 -2.10
C LYS A 43 -7.65 -8.65 -1.17
N THR A 44 -6.87 -9.57 -1.73
CA THR A 44 -5.92 -10.39 -0.95
C THR A 44 -4.86 -9.54 -0.27
N ILE A 45 -4.26 -8.58 -0.98
CA ILE A 45 -3.26 -7.66 -0.42
C ILE A 45 -3.89 -6.86 0.72
N ARG A 46 -5.08 -6.28 0.51
CA ARG A 46 -5.78 -5.53 1.59
C ARG A 46 -5.99 -6.42 2.82
N ALA A 47 -6.54 -7.63 2.64
CA ALA A 47 -6.76 -8.56 3.74
C ALA A 47 -5.48 -8.87 4.51
N LYS A 48 -4.35 -9.09 3.81
CA LYS A 48 -3.04 -9.35 4.44
C LYS A 48 -2.49 -8.17 5.24
N PHE A 49 -2.74 -6.94 4.81
CA PHE A 49 -2.35 -5.75 5.58
C PHE A 49 -3.30 -5.48 6.75
N GLU A 50 -4.54 -5.98 6.70
CA GLU A 50 -5.53 -5.91 7.80
C GLU A 50 -5.37 -7.04 8.82
N GLU A 51 -4.68 -8.15 8.54
CA GLU A 51 -4.42 -9.23 9.50
C GLU A 51 -3.67 -8.75 10.78
N PRO A 52 -2.54 -8.02 10.68
CA PRO A 52 -1.77 -7.59 11.85
C PRO A 52 -2.25 -6.26 12.47
N ILE A 53 -3.53 -5.95 12.37
CA ILE A 53 -4.11 -4.65 12.75
C ILE A 53 -3.89 -4.32 14.24
N ASP A 54 -3.99 -5.32 15.11
CA ASP A 54 -3.87 -5.15 16.57
C ASP A 54 -2.44 -5.35 17.09
N VAL A 55 -1.44 -5.53 16.21
CA VAL A 55 -0.06 -5.71 16.62
C VAL A 55 0.50 -4.37 17.13
N THR A 56 0.79 -4.33 18.44
CA THR A 56 1.32 -3.14 19.13
C THR A 56 2.83 -3.22 19.38
N ASP A 57 3.42 -4.41 19.34
CA ASP A 57 4.86 -4.59 19.53
C ASP A 57 5.65 -4.05 18.32
N GLU A 58 6.45 -3.02 18.57
CA GLU A 58 7.27 -2.36 17.56
C GLU A 58 8.25 -3.31 16.85
N ARG A 59 8.75 -4.35 17.54
CA ARG A 59 9.67 -5.33 16.96
C ARG A 59 8.97 -6.19 15.92
N LEU A 60 7.75 -6.66 16.24
CA LEU A 60 6.93 -7.44 15.32
C LEU A 60 6.51 -6.60 14.11
N VAL A 61 6.17 -5.33 14.32
CA VAL A 61 5.86 -4.42 13.21
C VAL A 61 7.07 -4.26 12.27
N LYS A 62 8.27 -4.04 12.81
CA LYS A 62 9.50 -3.94 11.99
C LYS A 62 9.81 -5.24 11.25
N GLN A 63 9.64 -6.38 11.90
CA GLN A 63 9.81 -7.69 11.27
C GLN A 63 8.81 -7.90 10.13
N ALA A 64 7.54 -7.55 10.34
CA ALA A 64 6.50 -7.63 9.30
C ALA A 64 6.80 -6.70 8.11
N ILE A 65 7.26 -5.47 8.37
CA ILE A 65 7.70 -4.55 7.31
C ILE A 65 8.87 -5.15 6.53
N ALA A 66 9.89 -5.69 7.20
CA ALA A 66 11.03 -6.32 6.53
C ALA A 66 10.60 -7.50 5.66
N TYR A 67 9.74 -8.36 6.20
CA TYR A 67 9.16 -9.50 5.48
C TYR A 67 8.33 -9.06 4.26
N GLY A 68 7.49 -8.04 4.40
CA GLY A 68 6.73 -7.49 3.27
C GLY A 68 7.63 -6.94 2.17
N ASN A 69 8.81 -6.39 2.50
CA ASN A 69 9.74 -5.87 1.50
C ASN A 69 10.38 -7.02 0.71
N SER A 70 10.73 -8.14 1.35
CA SER A 70 11.22 -9.32 0.63
C SER A 70 10.13 -9.95 -0.24
N GLN A 71 8.89 -10.00 0.26
CA GLN A 71 7.77 -10.56 -0.50
C GLN A 71 7.38 -9.70 -1.71
N LEU A 72 7.55 -8.38 -1.64
CA LEU A 72 7.29 -7.48 -2.76
C LEU A 72 8.15 -7.81 -3.99
N GLN A 73 9.41 -8.20 -3.78
CA GLN A 73 10.30 -8.61 -4.86
C GLN A 73 9.76 -9.87 -5.58
N HIS A 74 9.28 -10.85 -4.83
CA HIS A 74 8.65 -12.05 -5.41
C HIS A 74 7.37 -11.73 -6.17
N VAL A 75 6.54 -10.81 -5.66
CA VAL A 75 5.34 -10.36 -6.39
C VAL A 75 5.72 -9.68 -7.70
N ARG A 76 6.76 -8.84 -7.69
CA ARG A 76 7.27 -8.20 -8.91
C ARG A 76 7.72 -9.24 -9.94
N GLU A 77 8.52 -10.22 -9.53
CA GLU A 77 9.00 -11.30 -10.39
C GLU A 77 7.83 -12.11 -10.98
N LEU A 78 6.86 -12.47 -10.14
CA LEU A 78 5.67 -13.18 -10.58
C LEU A 78 4.88 -12.36 -11.60
N VAL A 79 4.56 -11.10 -11.29
CA VAL A 79 3.81 -10.22 -12.20
C VAL A 79 4.53 -10.06 -13.53
N ASN A 80 5.86 -9.93 -13.52
CA ASN A 80 6.67 -9.84 -14.74
C ASN A 80 6.66 -11.15 -15.55
N SER A 81 6.45 -12.31 -14.91
CA SER A 81 6.36 -13.60 -15.60
C SER A 81 4.99 -13.84 -16.25
N VAL A 82 3.89 -13.28 -15.71
CA VAL A 82 2.52 -13.49 -16.22
C VAL A 82 1.98 -12.32 -17.04
N GLY A 83 2.54 -11.12 -16.86
CA GLY A 83 2.08 -9.89 -17.50
C GLY A 83 2.72 -9.64 -18.87
N PRO A 84 2.08 -8.89 -19.77
CA PRO A 84 2.74 -8.38 -20.96
C PRO A 84 3.90 -7.47 -20.51
N VAL A 85 5.12 -7.77 -20.98
CA VAL A 85 6.35 -7.04 -20.66
C VAL A 85 6.16 -5.56 -20.99
N LYS A 86 5.84 -4.72 -19.98
CA LYS A 86 6.00 -3.28 -20.11
C LYS A 86 7.45 -2.94 -19.80
N PRO A 87 8.12 -2.10 -20.60
CA PRO A 87 9.46 -1.64 -20.27
C PRO A 87 9.44 -0.93 -18.92
N HIS A 88 10.30 -1.39 -18.02
CA HIS A 88 10.51 -0.81 -16.70
C HIS A 88 10.97 0.64 -16.87
N VAL A 89 10.10 1.61 -16.56
CA VAL A 89 10.53 2.99 -16.42
C VAL A 89 11.03 3.12 -14.99
N ASP A 90 12.35 3.21 -14.83
CA ASP A 90 12.97 3.42 -13.52
C ASP A 90 12.33 4.62 -12.84
N ALA A 91 11.53 4.36 -11.80
CA ALA A 91 10.88 5.38 -10.98
C ALA A 91 11.88 6.29 -10.24
N SER A 92 13.18 6.06 -10.41
CA SER A 92 14.26 6.88 -9.86
C SER A 92 14.49 8.21 -10.61
N ALA A 93 13.89 8.42 -11.78
CA ALA A 93 14.18 9.60 -12.62
C ALA A 93 13.08 10.70 -12.64
N LYS A 94 11.93 10.53 -11.96
CA LYS A 94 10.81 11.50 -12.05
C LYS A 94 10.11 11.80 -10.72
N ALA A 95 10.89 12.01 -9.66
CA ALA A 95 10.38 12.66 -8.45
C ALA A 95 10.50 14.19 -8.58
N THR A 96 9.81 14.78 -9.56
CA THR A 96 9.58 16.23 -9.60
C THR A 96 8.19 16.47 -9.04
N TRP A 97 8.08 17.27 -7.97
CA TRP A 97 6.89 17.44 -7.13
C TRP A 97 5.69 18.13 -7.78
N VAL A 98 5.63 18.25 -9.10
CA VAL A 98 4.52 18.88 -9.81
C VAL A 98 4.44 18.26 -11.21
N ASP A 99 3.38 17.49 -11.49
CA ASP A 99 2.72 17.46 -12.80
C ASP A 99 1.42 16.61 -12.76
N THR A 100 0.31 17.36 -12.65
CA THR A 100 -0.94 17.35 -13.45
C THR A 100 -1.57 16.02 -13.90
N PRO A 101 -2.89 15.80 -13.66
CA PRO A 101 -3.54 14.52 -13.91
C PRO A 101 -3.76 14.26 -15.40
N SER A 102 -3.31 13.11 -15.89
CA SER A 102 -3.69 12.63 -17.21
C SER A 102 -5.17 12.25 -17.18
N ALA A 103 -5.98 13.06 -17.87
CA ALA A 103 -7.37 12.79 -18.21
C ALA A 103 -7.44 11.50 -19.02
N ASN A 104 -7.84 10.42 -18.36
CA ASN A 104 -8.49 9.25 -18.94
C ASN A 104 -9.28 8.61 -17.79
N SER A 105 -10.33 9.32 -17.37
CA SER A 105 -11.33 8.80 -16.44
C SER A 105 -12.17 7.76 -17.16
N SER A 106 -11.96 6.49 -16.84
CA SER A 106 -12.97 5.46 -17.00
C SER A 106 -13.66 5.28 -15.65
N ASP A 107 -14.96 5.57 -15.62
CA ASP A 107 -15.89 5.67 -14.47
C ASP A 107 -16.17 4.35 -13.71
N ASP A 108 -15.25 3.37 -13.74
CA ASP A 108 -15.34 2.12 -12.97
C ASP A 108 -14.23 2.06 -11.89
N ASP A 109 -14.00 3.17 -11.19
CA ASP A 109 -13.00 3.26 -10.11
C ASP A 109 -13.61 2.85 -8.77
N ASP A 110 -13.72 1.54 -8.56
CA ASP A 110 -14.09 0.86 -7.30
C ASP A 110 -13.06 1.10 -6.17
N GLY A 111 -12.77 2.36 -5.84
CA GLY A 111 -11.83 2.78 -4.80
C GLY A 111 -10.36 2.45 -5.08
N ALA A 112 -9.98 2.12 -6.33
CA ALA A 112 -8.61 1.77 -6.67
C ALA A 112 -7.70 3.01 -6.60
N MET A 113 -8.16 4.18 -7.05
CA MET A 113 -7.43 5.44 -6.82
C MET A 113 -7.45 5.87 -5.35
N GLU A 114 -8.47 5.54 -4.57
CA GLU A 114 -8.51 5.86 -3.13
C GLU A 114 -7.42 5.13 -2.34
N ASP A 115 -7.23 3.83 -2.62
CA ASP A 115 -6.17 3.03 -2.00
C ASP A 115 -4.77 3.56 -2.40
N VAL A 116 -4.58 3.89 -3.68
CA VAL A 116 -3.31 4.42 -4.21
C VAL A 116 -3.01 5.83 -3.65
N ARG A 117 -4.04 6.66 -3.47
CA ARG A 117 -3.96 8.00 -2.85
C ARG A 117 -3.90 7.95 -1.33
N GLY A 118 -4.09 6.78 -0.71
CA GLY A 118 -3.88 6.56 0.72
C GLY A 118 -5.08 6.84 1.61
N ARG A 119 -6.30 6.85 1.07
CA ARG A 119 -7.53 6.72 1.87
C ARG A 119 -7.79 5.24 2.11
N VAL A 120 -6.90 4.64 2.88
CA VAL A 120 -7.17 3.34 3.49
C VAL A 120 -8.34 3.60 4.44
N GLY A 121 -9.51 3.05 4.12
CA GLY A 121 -10.82 3.46 4.66
C GLY A 121 -10.91 3.53 6.19
N THR A 122 -12.02 4.07 6.71
CA THR A 122 -12.27 4.45 8.12
C THR A 122 -12.07 3.37 9.20
N LYS A 123 -11.69 2.14 8.85
CA LYS A 123 -11.66 0.97 9.74
C LYS A 123 -10.29 0.62 10.32
N TRP A 124 -9.24 1.37 10.02
CA TRP A 124 -7.93 1.10 10.61
C TRP A 124 -7.93 1.41 12.12
N PRO A 125 -7.21 0.62 12.94
CA PRO A 125 -7.29 0.59 14.39
C PRO A 125 -6.64 1.82 15.03
N TRP A 126 -5.98 2.64 14.20
CA TRP A 126 -5.41 3.94 14.57
C TRP A 126 -6.26 5.12 14.13
N GLN A 127 -7.35 4.88 13.41
CA GLN A 127 -8.38 5.86 13.09
C GLN A 127 -9.53 5.78 14.11
N ARG A 128 -9.20 5.53 15.39
CA ARG A 128 -10.21 5.50 16.45
C ARG A 128 -10.85 6.89 16.57
N SER A 129 -12.17 6.87 16.40
CA SER A 129 -13.13 7.95 16.68
C SER A 129 -12.83 8.70 17.97
#